data_AF-A0A699IBY8-F1
#
_entry.id   AF-A0A699IBY8-F1
#
_cell.length_a   1.000
_cell.length_b   1.000
_cell.length_c   1.000
_cell.angle_alpha   90.00
_cell.angle_beta   90.00
_cell.angle_gamma   90.00
#
_symmetry.space_group_name_H-M   'P 1'
#
loop_
_entity.id
_entity.type
_entity.pdbx_description
1 polymer ?
#
loop_
_entity_poly.entity_id
_entity_poly.type
_entity_poly.pdbx_seq_one_letter_code
_entity_poly.pdbx_strand_id
1 'polypeptide(L)'
;SELDIIRDISRTFPSHVFYQERHGPGQRSLYNVLKAYSVYDRDVGYVQGMGFVTGLLLLYMSEEDAFWLLVALLKGAVHAPMEGLYLEGLPLVQQYLFQFDHLMREYMPKLGEHFTQEMINPSMHIPNSSKIVSMMEGLPLVQQYLFQFDHLMREYMPKLGEHFTQEMINPSMYGSQWFITVFSYSFPFHLALRIWDVFLYEGVKIVFKVGLALLKYCHDDLVKLPFEKLIHALRNFPDDAMNPDKLLPLAYSFKSGHCLQYSAFCKRKTLGTKGDDRER
;
A
#
# COMPACT_ATOMS: atom_id res chain seq x y z
N SER A 1 11.25 -15.70 4.14
CA SER A 1 12.04 -16.97 4.11
C SER A 1 11.77 -17.73 2.80
N GLU A 2 12.62 -18.68 2.41
CA GLU A 2 12.43 -19.46 1.16
C GLU A 2 11.08 -20.20 1.08
N LEU A 3 10.53 -20.58 2.23
CA LEU A 3 9.20 -21.19 2.34
C LEU A 3 8.08 -20.22 1.92
N ASP A 4 8.25 -18.92 2.16
CA ASP A 4 7.27 -17.89 1.79
C ASP A 4 7.25 -17.66 0.28
N ILE A 5 8.42 -17.76 -0.37
CA ILE A 5 8.54 -17.73 -1.84
C ILE A 5 7.77 -18.91 -2.46
N ILE A 6 8.01 -20.12 -1.96
CA ILE A 6 7.35 -21.34 -2.46
C ILE A 6 5.83 -21.25 -2.29
N ARG A 7 5.36 -20.73 -1.14
CA ARG A 7 3.94 -20.54 -0.88
C ARG A 7 3.31 -19.60 -1.90
N ASP A 8 3.96 -18.47 -2.18
CA ASP A 8 3.42 -17.47 -3.11
C ASP A 8 3.44 -17.93 -4.56
N ILE A 9 4.45 -18.70 -4.99
CA ILE A 9 4.50 -19.29 -6.33
C ILE A 9 3.25 -20.13 -6.60
N SER A 10 2.83 -20.96 -5.64
CA SER A 10 1.70 -21.86 -5.82
C SER A 10 0.34 -21.16 -6.02
N ARG A 11 0.25 -19.89 -5.60
CA ARG A 11 -0.97 -19.06 -5.68
C ARG A 11 -0.85 -17.90 -6.67
N THR A 12 0.31 -17.69 -7.30
CA THR A 12 0.51 -16.60 -8.26
C THR A 12 -0.05 -16.99 -9.63
N PHE A 13 -1.14 -16.33 -10.03
CA PHE A 13 -1.84 -16.57 -11.31
C PHE A 13 -2.04 -18.06 -11.65
N PRO A 14 -2.65 -18.88 -10.76
CA PRO A 14 -2.63 -20.33 -10.86
C PRO A 14 -3.40 -20.89 -12.08
N SER A 15 -4.31 -20.10 -12.65
CA SER A 15 -5.06 -20.44 -13.87
C SER A 15 -4.42 -19.91 -15.15
N HIS A 16 -3.35 -19.11 -15.07
CA HIS A 16 -2.69 -18.55 -16.23
C HIS A 16 -1.82 -19.61 -16.90
N VAL A 17 -1.87 -19.71 -18.24
CA VAL A 17 -1.18 -20.76 -19.03
C VAL A 17 0.31 -20.87 -18.71
N PHE A 18 0.95 -19.75 -18.39
CA PHE A 18 2.37 -19.69 -18.02
C PHE A 18 2.69 -20.26 -16.62
N TYR A 19 1.74 -20.21 -15.68
CA TYR A 19 1.94 -20.57 -14.26
C TYR A 19 1.15 -21.80 -13.79
N GLN A 20 0.20 -22.28 -14.59
CA GLN A 20 -0.71 -23.39 -14.24
C GLN A 20 0.01 -24.72 -14.00
N GLU A 21 1.15 -24.94 -14.66
CA GLU A 21 1.92 -26.17 -14.50
C GLU A 21 2.74 -26.10 -13.21
N ARG A 22 2.43 -26.99 -12.26
CA ARG A 22 3.21 -27.12 -11.01
C ARG A 22 4.65 -27.48 -11.33
N HIS A 23 5.60 -26.72 -10.78
CA HIS A 23 7.03 -26.86 -11.07
C HIS A 23 7.38 -26.68 -12.56
N GLY A 24 6.45 -26.16 -13.36
CA GLY A 24 6.66 -25.81 -14.76
C GLY A 24 7.67 -24.67 -14.93
N PRO A 25 8.04 -24.35 -16.19
CA PRO A 25 9.01 -23.31 -16.48
C PRO A 25 8.66 -21.95 -15.85
N GLY A 26 7.39 -21.50 -15.93
CA GLY A 26 7.00 -20.20 -15.38
C GLY A 26 7.11 -20.12 -13.86
N GLN A 27 6.74 -21.16 -13.11
CA GLN A 27 6.93 -21.21 -11.66
C GLN A 27 8.42 -21.22 -11.27
N ARG A 28 9.27 -21.87 -12.07
CA ARG A 28 10.72 -21.86 -11.88
C ARG A 28 11.32 -20.47 -12.14
N SER A 29 10.92 -19.80 -13.21
CA SER A 29 11.34 -18.43 -13.49
C SER A 29 10.92 -17.47 -12.37
N LEU A 30 9.70 -17.61 -11.86
CA LEU A 30 9.23 -16.83 -10.71
C LEU A 30 10.08 -17.08 -9.46
N TYR A 31 10.40 -18.35 -9.16
CA TYR A 31 11.30 -18.69 -8.06
C TYR A 31 12.68 -18.06 -8.23
N ASN A 32 13.28 -18.19 -9.41
CA ASN A 32 14.64 -17.68 -9.69
C ASN A 32 14.74 -16.18 -9.43
N VAL A 33 13.80 -15.39 -9.96
CA VAL A 33 13.80 -13.93 -9.81
C VAL A 33 13.58 -13.52 -8.35
N LEU A 34 12.59 -14.12 -7.67
CA LEU A 34 12.31 -13.81 -6.26
C LEU A 34 13.48 -14.22 -5.34
N LYS A 35 14.08 -15.39 -5.61
CA LYS A 35 15.23 -15.87 -4.85
C LYS A 35 16.44 -14.96 -5.07
N ALA A 36 16.72 -14.59 -6.31
CA ALA A 36 17.78 -13.63 -6.65
C ALA A 36 17.56 -12.30 -5.93
N TYR A 37 16.34 -11.75 -5.96
CA TYR A 37 16.01 -10.49 -5.28
C TYR A 37 16.25 -10.60 -3.77
N SER A 38 15.79 -11.68 -3.14
CA SER A 38 15.96 -11.89 -1.70
C SER A 38 17.42 -11.96 -1.23
N VAL A 39 18.34 -12.29 -2.15
CA VAL A 39 19.79 -12.31 -1.89
C VAL A 39 20.43 -10.96 -2.22
N TYR A 40 19.94 -10.29 -3.26
CA TYR A 40 20.41 -8.97 -3.70
C TYR A 40 20.11 -7.87 -2.67
N ASP A 41 18.89 -7.86 -2.13
CA ASP A 41 18.47 -6.93 -1.08
C ASP A 41 18.10 -7.72 0.17
N ARG A 42 19.05 -7.85 1.11
CA ARG A 42 18.85 -8.64 2.33
C ARG A 42 18.03 -7.92 3.39
N ASP A 43 17.93 -6.60 3.29
CA ASP A 43 17.18 -5.77 4.23
C ASP A 43 15.67 -5.94 3.98
N VAL A 44 15.27 -6.00 2.70
CA VAL A 44 13.90 -6.36 2.30
C VAL A 44 13.70 -7.88 2.30
N GLY A 45 14.68 -8.61 1.76
CA GLY A 45 14.58 -10.05 1.53
C GLY A 45 13.42 -10.42 0.61
N TYR A 46 12.55 -11.31 1.09
CA TYR A 46 11.30 -11.65 0.41
C TYR A 46 10.12 -11.39 1.33
N VAL A 47 9.13 -10.66 0.82
CA VAL A 47 7.89 -10.38 1.52
C VAL A 47 6.69 -10.90 0.75
N GLN A 48 5.72 -11.43 1.50
CA GLN A 48 4.47 -11.95 0.96
C GLN A 48 3.76 -10.92 0.08
N GLY A 49 3.43 -11.31 -1.16
CA GLY A 49 2.82 -10.44 -2.16
C GLY A 49 3.77 -10.05 -3.31
N MET A 50 5.10 -10.06 -3.07
CA MET A 50 6.09 -9.79 -4.12
C MET A 50 6.01 -10.79 -5.29
N GLY A 51 5.53 -12.01 -5.03
CA GLY A 51 5.27 -13.00 -6.07
C GLY A 51 4.28 -12.54 -7.13
N PHE A 52 3.22 -11.81 -6.77
CA PHE A 52 2.24 -11.32 -7.73
C PHE A 52 2.75 -10.16 -8.57
N VAL A 53 3.59 -9.29 -7.99
CA VAL A 53 4.31 -8.24 -8.73
C VAL A 53 5.25 -8.87 -9.75
N THR A 54 6.14 -9.73 -9.28
CA THR A 54 7.16 -10.38 -10.12
C THR A 54 6.53 -11.29 -11.17
N GLY A 55 5.47 -12.01 -10.80
CA GLY A 55 4.71 -12.86 -11.70
C GLY A 55 4.06 -12.08 -12.84
N LEU A 56 3.62 -10.84 -12.60
CA LEU A 56 3.07 -10.02 -13.67
C LEU A 56 4.16 -9.54 -14.63
N LEU A 57 5.35 -9.17 -14.11
CA LEU A 57 6.48 -8.74 -14.94
C LEU A 57 6.95 -9.87 -15.88
N LEU A 58 7.13 -11.08 -15.34
CA LEU A 58 7.61 -12.25 -16.08
C LEU A 58 6.70 -12.71 -17.22
N LEU A 59 5.46 -12.24 -17.30
CA LEU A 59 4.58 -12.49 -18.44
C LEU A 59 4.97 -11.69 -19.69
N TYR A 60 5.77 -10.64 -19.53
CA TYR A 60 6.09 -9.68 -20.60
C TYR A 60 7.58 -9.49 -20.86
N MET A 61 8.46 -10.02 -20.00
CA MET A 61 9.90 -9.82 -20.11
C MET A 61 10.70 -11.02 -19.58
N SER A 62 12.00 -11.02 -19.87
CA SER A 62 12.91 -12.07 -19.44
C SER A 62 13.13 -12.07 -17.91
N GLU A 63 13.73 -13.13 -17.36
CA GLU A 63 14.07 -13.18 -15.93
C GLU A 63 14.97 -12.01 -15.50
N GLU A 64 15.93 -11.63 -16.34
CA GLU A 64 16.86 -10.54 -16.07
C GLU A 64 16.15 -9.18 -16.07
N ASP A 65 15.32 -8.91 -17.09
CA ASP A 65 14.56 -7.66 -17.17
C ASP A 65 13.56 -7.55 -16.02
N ALA A 66 12.86 -8.65 -15.69
CA ALA A 66 11.91 -8.70 -14.60
C ALA A 66 12.59 -8.44 -13.25
N PHE A 67 13.80 -8.99 -13.06
CA PHE A 67 14.61 -8.73 -11.88
C PHE A 67 14.98 -7.24 -11.76
N TRP A 68 15.53 -6.64 -12.81
CA TRP A 68 15.94 -5.23 -12.75
C TRP A 68 14.77 -4.28 -12.63
N LEU A 69 13.64 -4.58 -13.26
CA LEU A 69 12.43 -3.79 -13.11
C LEU A 69 11.84 -3.94 -11.70
N LEU A 70 11.85 -5.13 -11.11
CA LEU A 70 11.48 -5.33 -9.70
C LEU A 70 12.36 -4.48 -8.78
N VAL A 71 13.68 -4.49 -8.97
CA VAL A 71 14.62 -3.63 -8.24
C VAL A 71 14.29 -2.15 -8.44
N ALA A 72 14.05 -1.72 -9.68
CA ALA A 72 13.72 -0.34 -10.00
C ALA A 72 12.41 0.13 -9.34
N LEU A 73 11.38 -0.73 -9.28
CA LEU A 73 10.11 -0.46 -8.61
C LEU A 73 10.28 -0.34 -7.10
N LEU A 74 10.99 -1.28 -6.49
CA LEU A 74 11.17 -1.32 -5.03
C LEU A 74 12.10 -0.22 -4.55
N LYS A 75 13.24 0.00 -5.20
CA LYS A 75 14.20 1.06 -4.83
C LYS A 75 13.81 2.46 -5.31
N GLY A 76 12.73 2.57 -6.08
CA GLY A 76 12.20 3.87 -6.51
C GLY A 76 13.03 4.59 -7.57
N ALA A 77 13.41 3.88 -8.63
CA ALA A 77 14.17 4.47 -9.75
C ALA A 77 13.32 5.45 -10.59
N VAL A 78 12.01 5.24 -10.67
CA VAL A 78 11.07 6.06 -11.48
C VAL A 78 10.05 6.79 -10.61
N HIS A 79 9.56 6.13 -9.55
CA HIS A 79 8.58 6.67 -8.59
C HIS A 79 9.13 6.58 -7.17
N ALA A 80 8.40 7.12 -6.18
CA ALA A 80 8.82 6.99 -4.78
C ALA A 80 9.07 5.50 -4.43
N PRO A 81 10.15 5.17 -3.69
CA PRO A 81 10.52 3.80 -3.40
C PRO A 81 9.37 3.01 -2.77
N MET A 82 9.06 1.85 -3.36
CA MET A 82 8.11 0.91 -2.78
C MET A 82 8.73 0.00 -1.72
N GLU A 83 10.06 0.00 -1.53
CA GLU A 83 10.77 -0.81 -0.53
C GLU A 83 10.22 -0.60 0.89
N GLY A 84 9.77 0.61 1.23
CA GLY A 84 9.10 0.89 2.49
C GLY A 84 7.78 0.14 2.69
N LEU A 85 7.17 -0.38 1.62
CA LEU A 85 6.02 -1.28 1.69
C LEU A 85 6.42 -2.68 2.17
N TYR A 86 7.71 -3.00 2.22
CA TYR A 86 8.26 -4.34 2.42
C TYR A 86 9.37 -4.40 3.52
N LEU A 87 9.69 -3.29 4.19
CA LEU A 87 10.74 -3.24 5.23
C LEU A 87 10.19 -3.39 6.66
N GLU A 88 10.72 -4.36 7.41
CA GLU A 88 10.46 -4.52 8.86
C GLU A 88 11.10 -3.40 9.70
N GLY A 89 10.47 -3.03 10.83
CA GLY A 89 11.12 -2.20 11.86
C GLY A 89 10.56 -0.79 12.12
N LEU A 90 9.41 -0.42 11.55
CA LEU A 90 8.69 0.83 11.91
C LEU A 90 9.53 2.14 11.91
N PRO A 91 10.50 2.39 11.00
CA PRO A 91 11.27 3.64 11.01
C PRO A 91 10.38 4.88 10.84
N LEU A 92 9.21 4.70 10.23
CA LEU A 92 8.20 5.73 10.04
C LEU A 92 7.32 5.99 11.28
N VAL A 93 7.29 5.10 12.28
CA VAL A 93 6.51 5.33 13.51
C VAL A 93 7.14 6.45 14.33
N GLN A 94 8.47 6.49 14.43
CA GLN A 94 9.17 7.62 15.04
C GLN A 94 8.91 8.92 14.27
N GLN A 95 8.92 8.86 12.93
CA GLN A 95 8.63 10.01 12.09
C GLN A 95 7.16 10.47 12.20
N TYR A 96 6.22 9.54 12.42
CA TYR A 96 4.81 9.84 12.62
C TYR A 96 4.45 10.29 14.01
N LEU A 97 5.10 9.77 15.03
CA LEU A 97 4.99 10.29 16.38
C LEU A 97 5.56 11.71 16.44
N PHE A 98 6.65 11.98 15.71
CA PHE A 98 7.17 13.33 15.53
C PHE A 98 6.20 14.25 14.77
N GLN A 99 5.59 13.77 13.69
CA GLN A 99 4.56 14.54 12.97
C GLN A 99 3.30 14.74 13.80
N PHE A 100 2.86 13.73 14.54
CA PHE A 100 1.72 13.79 15.45
C PHE A 100 1.95 14.80 16.56
N ASP A 101 3.14 14.80 17.19
CA ASP A 101 3.51 15.81 18.19
C ASP A 101 3.52 17.21 17.58
N HIS A 102 4.00 17.37 16.35
CA HIS A 102 4.00 18.66 15.65
C HIS A 102 2.58 19.15 15.33
N LEU A 103 1.73 18.28 14.78
CA LEU A 103 0.34 18.59 14.43
C LEU A 103 -0.52 18.83 15.68
N MET A 104 -0.27 18.11 16.77
CA MET A 104 -0.88 18.36 18.07
C MET A 104 -0.55 19.76 18.58
N ARG A 105 0.73 20.16 18.53
CA ARG A 105 1.14 21.52 18.94
C ARG A 105 0.56 22.60 18.03
N GLU A 106 0.38 22.31 16.75
CA GLU A 106 -0.12 23.28 15.77
C GLU A 106 -1.65 23.46 15.83
N TYR A 107 -2.41 22.37 15.85
CA TYR A 107 -3.87 22.39 15.77
C TYR A 107 -4.56 22.31 17.14
N MET A 108 -3.88 21.80 18.17
CA MET A 108 -4.39 21.65 19.53
C MET A 108 -3.35 22.12 20.57
N PRO A 109 -2.87 23.38 20.51
CA PRO A 109 -1.72 23.86 21.27
C PRO A 109 -1.85 23.67 22.78
N LYS A 110 -3.06 23.86 23.34
CA LYS A 110 -3.35 23.64 24.76
C LYS A 110 -3.15 22.17 25.19
N LEU A 111 -3.50 21.23 24.31
CA LEU A 111 -3.33 19.80 24.56
C LEU A 111 -1.86 19.38 24.39
N GLY A 112 -1.16 19.94 23.39
CA GLY A 112 0.28 19.74 23.20
C GLY A 112 1.13 20.28 24.36
N GLU A 113 0.79 21.46 24.88
CA GLU A 113 1.44 22.02 26.07
C GLU A 113 1.18 21.17 27.30
N HIS A 114 -0.07 20.71 27.49
CA HIS A 114 -0.42 19.82 28.59
C HIS A 114 0.38 18.51 28.56
N PHE A 115 0.52 17.87 27.39
CA PHE A 115 1.32 16.64 27.25
C PHE A 115 2.80 16.88 27.54
N THR A 116 3.33 18.04 27.15
CA THR A 116 4.71 18.43 27.44
C THR A 116 4.93 18.66 28.94
N GLN A 117 3.98 19.30 29.62
CA GLN A 117 4.02 19.58 31.06
C GLN A 117 3.90 18.30 31.90
N GLU A 118 3.07 17.36 31.47
CA GLU A 118 2.86 16.08 32.16
C GLU A 118 3.89 15.01 31.76
N MET A 119 4.89 15.35 30.95
CA MET A 119 5.89 14.41 30.39
C MET A 119 5.25 13.19 29.69
N ILE A 120 4.06 13.36 29.14
CA ILE A 120 3.34 12.31 28.43
C ILE A 120 3.94 12.21 27.03
N ASN A 121 4.75 11.19 26.82
CA ASN A 121 5.24 10.86 25.49
C ASN A 121 4.26 9.87 24.82
N PRO A 122 3.59 10.24 23.71
CA PRO A 122 2.67 9.34 23.01
C PRO A 122 3.30 8.01 22.58
N SER A 123 4.64 7.97 22.40
CA SER A 123 5.41 6.75 22.13
C SER A 123 5.43 5.76 23.30
N MET A 124 5.26 6.22 24.54
CA MET A 124 5.29 5.39 25.76
C MET A 124 3.95 4.71 26.07
N HIS A 125 2.85 5.17 25.47
CA HIS A 125 1.50 4.63 25.68
C HIS A 125 1.04 3.67 24.60
N ILE A 126 1.93 3.28 23.68
CA ILE A 126 1.66 2.14 22.79
C ILE A 126 1.69 0.90 23.69
N PRO A 127 0.57 0.19 23.89
CA PRO A 127 0.59 -0.99 24.72
C PRO A 127 1.55 -2.00 24.10
N ASN A 128 2.50 -2.51 24.90
CA ASN A 128 3.18 -3.77 24.63
C ASN A 128 2.10 -4.86 24.53
N SER A 129 1.50 -5.00 23.35
CA SER A 129 0.36 -5.88 23.09
C SER A 129 0.76 -6.85 22.00
N SER A 130 1.56 -7.82 22.43
CA SER A 130 2.11 -8.96 21.69
C SER A 130 1.06 -9.87 21.02
N LYS A 131 -0.20 -9.43 20.88
CA LYS A 131 -1.32 -10.18 20.29
C LYS A 131 -2.15 -9.41 19.25
N ILE A 132 -2.06 -8.07 19.19
CA ILE A 132 -2.68 -7.29 18.09
C ILE A 132 -1.64 -6.96 17.01
N VAL A 133 -0.36 -6.91 17.41
CA VAL A 133 0.79 -6.68 16.53
C VAL A 133 1.14 -7.91 15.68
N SER A 134 0.79 -9.13 16.09
CA SER A 134 1.31 -10.37 15.46
C SER A 134 0.72 -10.73 14.09
N MET A 135 -0.21 -9.96 13.54
CA MET A 135 -0.75 -10.18 12.18
C MET A 135 -0.27 -9.14 11.16
N MET A 136 0.49 -8.12 11.59
CA MET A 136 0.93 -7.01 10.72
C MET A 136 2.36 -6.53 11.06
N GLU A 137 3.24 -7.43 11.47
CA GLU A 137 4.67 -7.13 11.56
C GLU A 137 5.21 -6.93 10.13
N GLY A 138 5.62 -5.69 9.81
CA GLY A 138 6.64 -5.49 8.77
C GLY A 138 6.39 -4.48 7.65
N LEU A 139 5.26 -3.76 7.55
CA LEU A 139 4.99 -2.90 6.36
C LEU A 139 4.53 -1.47 6.70
N PRO A 140 5.40 -0.60 7.23
CA PRO A 140 5.03 0.73 7.71
C PRO A 140 4.47 1.64 6.59
N LEU A 141 4.99 1.56 5.35
CA LEU A 141 4.48 2.36 4.22
C LEU A 141 3.06 1.95 3.79
N VAL A 142 2.69 0.67 3.92
CA VAL A 142 1.33 0.22 3.62
C VAL A 142 0.36 0.85 4.60
N GLN A 143 0.70 0.90 5.90
CA GLN A 143 -0.12 1.56 6.91
C GLN A 143 -0.27 3.06 6.64
N GLN A 144 0.80 3.72 6.17
CA GLN A 144 0.75 5.12 5.73
C GLN A 144 -0.27 5.33 4.62
N TYR A 145 -0.25 4.45 3.61
CA TYR A 145 -1.16 4.53 2.48
C TYR A 145 -2.59 4.19 2.86
N LEU A 146 -2.80 3.21 3.73
CA LEU A 146 -4.12 2.89 4.25
C LEU A 146 -4.73 4.03 5.06
N PHE A 147 -3.93 4.72 5.88
CA PHE A 147 -4.37 5.90 6.61
C PHE A 147 -4.75 7.05 5.66
N GLN A 148 -3.90 7.34 4.67
CA GLN A 148 -4.19 8.36 3.64
C GLN A 148 -5.45 7.99 2.85
N PHE A 149 -5.60 6.71 2.52
CA PHE A 149 -6.74 6.18 1.78
C PHE A 149 -8.04 6.35 2.56
N ASP A 150 -8.04 6.04 3.87
CA ASP A 150 -9.19 6.25 4.75
C ASP A 150 -9.60 7.72 4.80
N HIS A 151 -8.62 8.62 4.94
CA HIS A 151 -8.88 10.06 4.98
C HIS A 151 -9.52 10.55 3.67
N LEU A 152 -8.97 10.16 2.53
CA LEU A 152 -9.53 10.51 1.22
C LEU A 152 -10.92 9.91 1.03
N MET A 153 -11.13 8.67 1.45
CA MET A 153 -12.43 8.01 1.38
C MET A 153 -13.47 8.80 2.19
N ARG A 154 -13.15 9.22 3.42
CA ARG A 154 -14.03 10.06 4.25
C ARG A 154 -14.27 11.44 3.65
N GLU A 155 -13.27 12.02 2.99
CA GLU A 155 -13.39 13.32 2.31
C GLU A 155 -14.35 13.23 1.11
N TYR A 156 -14.17 12.24 0.24
CA TYR A 156 -14.97 12.09 -0.98
C TYR A 156 -16.32 11.41 -0.76
N MET A 157 -16.44 10.55 0.26
CA MET A 157 -17.60 9.70 0.55
C MET A 157 -17.91 9.69 2.05
N PRO A 158 -18.30 10.84 2.66
CA PRO A 158 -18.43 10.98 4.11
C PRO A 158 -19.45 10.00 4.72
N LYS A 159 -20.57 9.75 4.03
CA LYS A 159 -21.59 8.77 4.48
C LYS A 159 -21.02 7.36 4.60
N LEU A 160 -20.20 6.94 3.64
CA LEU A 160 -19.52 5.65 3.67
C LEU A 160 -18.48 5.59 4.79
N GLY A 161 -17.75 6.69 5.00
CA GLY A 161 -16.77 6.78 6.09
C GLY A 161 -17.39 6.75 7.49
N GLU A 162 -18.53 7.40 7.68
CA GLU A 162 -19.33 7.29 8.91
C GLU A 162 -19.80 5.86 9.12
N HIS A 163 -20.36 5.23 8.09
CA HIS A 163 -20.80 3.84 8.14
C HIS A 163 -19.66 2.87 8.50
N PHE A 164 -18.48 3.02 7.86
CA PHE A 164 -17.31 2.21 8.17
C PHE A 164 -16.84 2.40 9.61
N THR A 165 -16.99 3.61 10.16
CA THR A 165 -16.67 3.89 11.56
C THR A 165 -17.64 3.20 12.50
N GLN A 166 -18.93 3.22 12.19
CA GLN A 166 -19.98 2.55 12.98
C GLN A 166 -19.81 1.03 12.97
N GLU A 167 -19.49 0.46 11.81
CA GLU A 167 -19.25 -0.97 11.63
C GLU A 167 -17.82 -1.40 12.04
N MET A 168 -16.99 -0.48 12.57
CA MET A 168 -15.60 -0.72 12.98
C MET A 168 -14.71 -1.33 11.88
N ILE A 169 -14.96 -0.94 10.63
CA ILE A 169 -14.19 -1.38 9.46
C ILE A 169 -12.88 -0.59 9.40
N ASN A 170 -11.76 -1.31 9.43
CA ASN A 170 -10.44 -0.73 9.19
C ASN A 170 -10.01 -0.99 7.72
N PRO A 171 -9.45 0.01 7.01
CA PRO A 171 -8.89 -0.17 5.67
C PRO A 171 -7.92 -1.36 5.54
N SER A 172 -7.18 -1.69 6.60
CA SER A 172 -6.26 -2.83 6.61
C SER A 172 -6.94 -4.18 6.34
N MET A 173 -8.24 -4.30 6.67
CA MET A 173 -9.01 -5.54 6.54
C MET A 173 -9.33 -5.92 5.08
N TYR A 174 -9.27 -4.94 4.17
CA TYR A 174 -9.63 -5.11 2.75
C TYR A 174 -8.62 -4.51 1.77
N GLY A 175 -7.98 -3.39 2.11
CA GLY A 175 -7.16 -2.59 1.20
C GLY A 175 -5.67 -2.95 1.16
N SER A 176 -5.15 -3.68 2.15
CA SER A 176 -3.71 -3.96 2.26
C SER A 176 -3.14 -4.61 0.98
N GLN A 177 -3.83 -5.62 0.45
CA GLN A 177 -3.40 -6.33 -0.77
C GLN A 177 -3.42 -5.45 -2.02
N TRP A 178 -4.29 -4.44 -2.06
CA TRP A 178 -4.38 -3.52 -3.21
C TRP A 178 -3.08 -2.73 -3.37
N PHE A 179 -2.52 -2.25 -2.26
CA PHE A 179 -1.27 -1.51 -2.24
C PHE A 179 -0.04 -2.42 -2.41
N ILE A 180 -0.04 -3.58 -1.75
CA ILE A 180 1.11 -4.51 -1.78
C ILE A 180 1.29 -5.17 -3.15
N THR A 181 0.19 -5.46 -3.84
CA THR A 181 0.22 -6.20 -5.11
C THR A 181 -0.19 -5.36 -6.31
N VAL A 182 -0.54 -4.08 -6.10
CA VAL A 182 -1.07 -3.21 -7.17
C VAL A 182 -2.23 -3.93 -7.88
N PHE A 183 -3.18 -4.43 -7.07
CA PHE A 183 -4.38 -5.19 -7.48
C PHE A 183 -4.14 -6.53 -8.19
N SER A 184 -2.90 -7.00 -8.38
CA SER A 184 -2.65 -8.22 -9.17
C SER A 184 -2.99 -9.54 -8.45
N TYR A 185 -3.35 -9.49 -7.16
CA TYR A 185 -3.74 -10.68 -6.41
C TYR A 185 -5.20 -11.12 -6.63
N SER A 186 -6.17 -10.23 -6.39
CA SER A 186 -7.59 -10.60 -6.27
C SER A 186 -8.47 -10.13 -7.44
N PHE A 187 -7.90 -9.38 -8.39
CA PHE A 187 -8.67 -8.76 -9.47
C PHE A 187 -8.47 -9.49 -10.80
N PRO A 188 -9.43 -9.38 -11.73
CA PRO A 188 -9.31 -9.95 -13.07
C PRO A 188 -8.01 -9.49 -13.74
N PHE A 189 -7.32 -10.43 -14.39
CA PHE A 189 -6.00 -10.19 -14.97
C PHE A 189 -5.97 -9.00 -15.94
N HIS A 190 -6.97 -8.89 -16.83
CA HIS A 190 -7.09 -7.79 -17.78
C HIS A 190 -7.22 -6.42 -17.10
N LEU A 191 -7.93 -6.33 -15.97
CA LEU A 191 -8.02 -5.09 -15.21
C LEU A 191 -6.68 -4.76 -14.55
N ALA A 192 -6.05 -5.76 -13.93
CA ALA A 192 -4.73 -5.57 -13.31
C ALA A 192 -3.73 -4.99 -14.32
N LEU A 193 -3.65 -5.52 -15.55
CA LEU A 193 -2.78 -4.98 -16.59
C LEU A 193 -3.02 -3.49 -16.87
N ARG A 194 -4.29 -3.07 -17.01
CA ARG A 194 -4.62 -1.66 -17.28
C ARG A 194 -4.25 -0.74 -16.12
N ILE A 195 -4.37 -1.23 -14.88
CA ILE A 195 -3.90 -0.51 -13.70
C ILE A 195 -2.37 -0.42 -13.71
N TRP A 196 -1.69 -1.52 -14.08
CA TRP A 196 -0.23 -1.61 -14.14
C TRP A 196 0.37 -0.68 -15.21
N ASP A 197 -0.25 -0.56 -16.39
CA ASP A 197 0.16 0.40 -17.43
C ASP A 197 0.25 1.83 -16.87
N VAL A 198 -0.81 2.23 -16.15
CA VAL A 198 -0.90 3.55 -15.53
C VAL A 198 0.01 3.66 -14.31
N PHE A 199 0.16 2.59 -13.54
CA PHE A 199 1.01 2.55 -12.36
C PHE A 199 2.49 2.76 -12.72
N LEU A 200 2.97 2.13 -13.80
CA LEU A 200 4.33 2.35 -14.28
C LEU A 200 4.54 3.80 -14.73
N TYR A 201 3.50 4.46 -15.24
CA TYR A 201 3.57 5.86 -15.69
C TYR A 201 3.38 6.90 -14.56
N GLU A 202 2.38 6.76 -13.70
CA GLU A 202 1.98 7.74 -12.67
C GLU A 202 2.42 7.39 -11.24
N GLY A 203 2.85 6.15 -11.02
CA GLY A 203 3.20 5.60 -9.71
C GLY A 203 1.98 5.26 -8.85
N VAL A 204 2.20 5.13 -7.54
CA VAL A 204 1.20 4.62 -6.56
C VAL A 204 -0.11 5.41 -6.50
N LYS A 205 -0.15 6.64 -7.04
CA LYS A 205 -1.35 7.49 -7.10
C LYS A 205 -2.54 6.77 -7.71
N ILE A 206 -2.30 5.97 -8.75
CA ILE A 206 -3.37 5.22 -9.41
C ILE A 206 -4.00 4.21 -8.46
N VAL A 207 -3.24 3.65 -7.51
CA VAL A 207 -3.76 2.67 -6.56
C VAL A 207 -4.82 3.29 -5.66
N PHE A 208 -4.56 4.51 -5.17
CA PHE A 208 -5.54 5.30 -4.42
C PHE A 208 -6.78 5.61 -5.26
N LYS A 209 -6.59 6.13 -6.48
CA LYS A 209 -7.69 6.50 -7.38
C LYS A 209 -8.59 5.31 -7.70
N VAL A 210 -8.01 4.15 -8.00
CA VAL A 210 -8.75 2.91 -8.30
C VAL A 210 -9.48 2.41 -7.06
N GLY A 211 -8.83 2.37 -5.90
CA GLY A 211 -9.48 1.98 -4.65
C GLY A 211 -10.69 2.87 -4.31
N LEU A 212 -10.56 4.19 -4.48
CA LEU A 212 -11.65 5.14 -4.28
C LEU A 212 -12.77 4.95 -5.31
N ALA A 213 -12.42 4.66 -6.56
CA ALA A 213 -13.39 4.39 -7.62
C ALA A 213 -14.20 3.12 -7.36
N LEU A 214 -13.58 2.05 -6.88
CA LEU A 214 -14.26 0.82 -6.48
C LEU A 214 -15.27 1.08 -5.36
N LEU A 215 -14.85 1.80 -4.31
CA LEU A 215 -15.74 2.16 -3.20
C LEU A 215 -16.88 3.08 -3.65
N LYS A 216 -16.59 4.04 -4.53
CA LYS A 216 -17.59 4.96 -5.08
C LYS A 216 -18.61 4.26 -5.95
N TYR A 217 -18.17 3.29 -6.75
CA TYR A 217 -19.06 2.49 -7.60
C TYR A 217 -20.05 1.69 -6.74
N CYS A 218 -19.58 1.07 -5.66
CA CYS A 218 -20.40 0.24 -4.79
C CYS A 218 -21.03 1.00 -3.61
N HIS A 219 -20.91 2.33 -3.57
CA HIS A 219 -21.27 3.15 -2.41
C HIS A 219 -22.67 2.85 -1.87
N ASP A 220 -23.67 2.89 -2.75
CA ASP A 220 -25.09 2.79 -2.35
C ASP A 220 -25.45 1.43 -1.75
N ASP A 221 -24.70 0.39 -2.09
CA ASP A 221 -24.84 -0.93 -1.49
C ASP A 221 -24.06 -1.02 -0.18
N LEU A 222 -22.80 -0.58 -0.17
CA LEU A 222 -21.90 -0.68 0.98
C LEU A 222 -22.44 0.03 2.23
N VAL A 223 -23.07 1.21 2.08
CA VAL A 223 -23.63 1.99 3.20
C VAL A 223 -24.77 1.26 3.93
N LYS A 224 -25.38 0.24 3.32
CA LYS A 224 -26.51 -0.51 3.91
C LYS A 224 -26.08 -1.82 4.57
N LEU A 225 -24.83 -2.26 4.37
CA LEU A 225 -24.39 -3.59 4.77
C LEU A 225 -23.81 -3.59 6.19
N PRO A 226 -24.21 -4.54 7.05
CA PRO A 226 -23.55 -4.76 8.34
C PRO A 226 -22.16 -5.40 8.13
N PHE A 227 -21.30 -5.30 9.16
CA PHE A 227 -19.89 -5.72 9.17
C PHE A 227 -19.57 -6.97 8.34
N GLU A 228 -20.21 -8.10 8.60
CA GLU A 228 -19.90 -9.37 7.92
C GLU A 228 -20.12 -9.30 6.40
N LYS A 229 -21.27 -8.77 5.99
CA LYS A 229 -21.62 -8.61 4.56
C LYS A 229 -20.75 -7.54 3.91
N LEU A 230 -20.39 -6.51 4.66
CA LEU A 230 -19.55 -5.42 4.20
C LEU A 230 -18.13 -5.91 3.90
N ILE A 231 -17.51 -6.69 4.80
CA ILE A 231 -16.20 -7.32 4.55
C ILE A 231 -16.26 -8.26 3.35
N HIS A 232 -17.33 -9.04 3.21
CA HIS A 232 -17.50 -9.90 2.04
C HIS A 232 -17.59 -9.10 0.73
N ALA A 233 -18.36 -8.01 0.70
CA ALA A 233 -18.49 -7.14 -0.46
C ALA A 233 -17.17 -6.45 -0.83
N LEU A 234 -16.41 -5.98 0.16
CA LEU A 234 -15.11 -5.32 -0.03
C LEU A 234 -14.01 -6.26 -0.55
N ARG A 235 -14.19 -7.57 -0.40
CA ARG A 235 -13.29 -8.60 -0.94
C ARG A 235 -13.72 -9.13 -2.30
N ASN A 236 -15.00 -8.97 -2.66
CA ASN A 236 -15.60 -9.51 -3.87
C ASN A 236 -16.45 -8.45 -4.56
N PHE A 237 -15.79 -7.57 -5.31
CA PHE A 237 -16.48 -6.56 -6.11
C PHE A 237 -17.25 -7.20 -7.27
N PRO A 238 -18.38 -6.63 -7.70
CA PRO A 238 -19.11 -7.11 -8.86
C PRO A 238 -18.29 -6.89 -10.13
N ASP A 239 -18.45 -7.79 -11.12
CA ASP A 239 -17.68 -7.75 -12.38
C ASP A 239 -17.78 -6.40 -13.11
N ASP A 240 -18.96 -5.76 -13.05
CA ASP A 240 -19.17 -4.46 -13.70
C ASP A 240 -18.35 -3.33 -13.05
N ALA A 241 -18.12 -3.40 -11.73
CA ALA A 241 -17.22 -2.47 -11.03
C ALA A 241 -15.75 -2.71 -11.40
N MET A 242 -15.42 -3.91 -11.88
CA MET A 242 -14.07 -4.31 -12.28
C MET A 242 -13.83 -4.14 -13.80
N ASN A 243 -14.75 -3.51 -14.52
CA ASN A 243 -14.55 -3.18 -15.92
C ASN A 243 -13.60 -1.97 -16.06
N PRO A 244 -12.43 -2.11 -16.73
CA PRO A 244 -11.44 -1.03 -16.84
C PRO A 244 -11.98 0.22 -17.54
N ASP A 245 -12.86 0.07 -18.53
CA ASP A 245 -13.41 1.17 -19.33
C ASP A 245 -14.40 2.04 -18.54
N LYS A 246 -14.95 1.51 -17.44
CA LYS A 246 -15.79 2.24 -16.49
C LYS A 246 -14.96 2.72 -15.29
N LEU A 247 -14.13 1.84 -14.75
CA LEU A 247 -13.43 2.05 -13.51
C LEU A 247 -12.32 3.11 -13.64
N LEU A 248 -11.52 3.08 -14.71
CA LEU A 248 -10.41 4.04 -14.86
C LEU A 248 -10.92 5.47 -15.07
N PRO A 249 -11.92 5.76 -15.92
CA PRO A 249 -12.50 7.10 -15.99
C PRO A 249 -13.03 7.59 -14.64
N LEU A 250 -13.69 6.72 -13.87
CA LEU A 250 -14.15 7.06 -12.53
C LEU A 250 -12.97 7.34 -11.58
N ALA A 251 -11.89 6.57 -11.66
CA ALA A 251 -10.65 6.77 -10.90
C ALA A 251 -10.00 8.13 -11.21
N TYR A 252 -10.01 8.56 -12.47
CA TYR A 252 -9.49 9.88 -12.86
C TYR A 252 -10.41 11.05 -12.48
N SER A 253 -11.65 10.79 -12.05
CA SER A 253 -12.52 11.85 -11.49
C SER A 253 -12.02 12.37 -10.13
N PHE A 254 -11.17 11.62 -9.43
CA PHE A 254 -10.58 12.04 -8.16
C PHE A 254 -9.33 12.90 -8.39
N LYS A 255 -9.27 14.08 -7.75
CA LYS A 255 -8.19 15.03 -7.95
C LYS A 255 -6.89 14.56 -7.30
N SER A 256 -5.81 14.60 -8.07
CA SER A 256 -4.48 14.08 -7.68
C SER A 256 -3.78 14.89 -6.58
N GLY A 257 -4.22 16.13 -6.32
CA GLY A 257 -3.59 17.04 -5.35
C GLY A 257 -3.74 16.59 -3.89
N HIS A 258 -4.84 15.93 -3.53
CA HIS A 258 -5.11 15.48 -2.16
C HIS A 258 -4.38 14.16 -1.82
N CYS A 259 -4.08 13.31 -2.81
CA CYS A 259 -3.45 12.00 -2.60
C CYS A 259 -1.97 12.03 -2.20
N LEU A 260 -1.28 13.17 -2.29
CA LEU A 260 0.19 13.24 -2.17
C LEU A 260 0.73 14.31 -1.24
N GLN A 261 -0.12 15.25 -0.79
CA GLN A 261 0.35 16.39 0.02
C GLN A 261 1.06 15.94 1.31
N TYR A 262 0.68 14.80 1.87
CA TYR A 262 1.35 14.24 3.06
C TYR A 262 2.77 13.72 2.79
N SER A 263 3.06 13.22 1.58
CA SER A 263 4.43 12.81 1.20
C SER A 263 5.36 14.01 0.93
N ALA A 264 4.81 15.10 0.37
CA ALA A 264 5.56 16.33 0.06
C ALA A 264 5.82 17.21 1.29
N PHE A 265 4.90 17.20 2.27
CA PHE A 265 5.12 17.81 3.58
C PHE A 265 6.35 17.21 4.30
N CYS A 266 6.53 15.89 4.18
CA CYS A 266 7.71 15.19 4.74
C CYS A 266 9.03 15.53 4.00
N LYS A 267 9.00 15.78 2.69
CA LYS A 267 10.21 16.07 1.89
C LYS A 267 10.67 17.53 1.94
N ARG A 268 9.77 18.52 2.17
CA ARG A 268 10.15 19.94 2.10
C ARG A 268 10.96 20.46 3.30
N LYS A 269 10.93 19.80 4.46
CA LYS A 269 11.70 20.25 5.64
C LYS A 269 13.07 19.58 5.82
N THR A 270 13.40 18.53 5.08
CA THR A 270 14.72 17.87 5.15
C THR A 270 15.78 18.51 4.25
N LEU A 271 15.41 19.36 3.29
CA LEU A 271 16.33 20.02 2.35
C LEU A 271 16.46 21.54 2.56
N GLY A 272 15.97 22.07 3.67
CA GLY A 272 15.91 23.51 3.94
C GLY A 272 16.69 23.97 5.16
N THR A 273 18.00 23.71 5.22
CA THR A 273 19.01 24.52 5.95
C THR A 273 20.44 24.09 5.55
N LYS A 274 20.85 24.43 4.32
CA LYS A 274 22.27 24.62 4.00
C LYS A 274 22.44 26.03 3.40
N GLY A 275 22.40 27.01 4.29
CA GLY A 275 23.00 28.34 4.12
C GLY A 275 23.71 28.60 5.45
N ASP A 276 25.03 28.45 5.46
CA ASP A 276 25.99 29.56 5.33
C ASP A 276 26.30 30.11 6.72
N ASP A 277 27.43 29.68 7.26
CA ASP A 277 28.13 30.34 8.35
C ASP A 277 29.61 29.91 8.29
N ARG A 278 30.32 30.48 7.30
CA ARG A 278 31.70 30.91 7.54
C ARG A 278 31.61 32.25 8.25
N GLU A 279 31.82 32.25 9.56
CA GLU A 279 32.45 33.34 10.31
C GLU A 279 32.40 33.01 11.81
N ARG A 280 33.53 32.53 12.34
CA ARG A 280 34.18 32.95 13.61
C ARG A 280 35.42 32.11 13.87
#